data_AF-A0A4Y9FSJ2-F1
#
_entry.id   AF-A0A4Y9FSJ2-F1
#
_cell.length_a   1.000
_cell.length_b   1.000
_cell.length_c   1.000
_cell.angle_alpha   90.00
_cell.angle_beta   90.00
_cell.angle_gamma   90.00
#
_symmetry.space_group_name_H-M   'P 1'
#
loop_
_entity.id
_entity.type
_entity.pdbx_description
1 polymer ?
#
loop_
_entity_poly.entity_id
_entity_poly.type
_entity_poly.pdbx_seq_one_letter_code
_entity_poly.pdbx_strand_id
1 'polypeptide(L)'
;MKKVLVGLVTVVATFFLTACGSNKDSLEGEYHLYWVASNTGEEHLDGESAGIMTIENSMMKGADNNSDDFIVDEEKSVFISESGREYPYTYKDGVLVFDGDQYYKIGTKAYQEKKKEIENQKKD
;
A
#
# COMPACT_ATOMS: atom_id res chain seq x y z
N MET A 1 -2.89 47.45 20.94
CA MET A 1 -1.97 47.02 19.86
C MET A 1 -1.56 45.57 20.13
N LYS A 2 -1.93 44.67 19.21
CA LYS A 2 -1.58 43.24 19.24
C LYS A 2 -0.07 43.08 19.13
N LYS A 3 0.54 42.22 19.96
CA LYS A 3 1.85 41.62 19.68
C LYS A 3 1.75 40.14 20.05
N VAL A 4 1.40 39.33 19.06
CA VAL A 4 1.50 37.87 19.14
C VAL A 4 2.96 37.54 18.89
N LEU A 5 3.66 37.07 19.93
CA LEU A 5 5.04 36.64 19.84
C LEU A 5 5.04 35.14 19.51
N VAL A 6 5.41 34.87 18.26
CA VAL A 6 5.72 33.57 17.69
C VAL A 6 6.91 32.98 18.44
N GLY A 7 6.78 31.71 18.84
CA GLY A 7 7.87 30.90 19.39
C GLY A 7 7.60 29.44 19.12
N LEU A 8 7.72 29.04 17.84
CA LEU A 8 7.67 27.64 17.42
C LEU A 8 8.92 26.95 17.97
N VAL A 9 8.74 26.05 18.95
CA VAL A 9 9.82 25.24 19.52
C VAL A 9 10.09 24.08 18.56
N THR A 10 11.26 24.13 17.93
CA THR A 10 11.78 23.14 16.99
C THR A 10 12.69 22.14 17.72
N VAL A 11 12.67 20.88 17.24
CA VAL A 11 13.66 19.79 17.44
C VAL A 11 13.55 19.08 18.81
N VAL A 12 13.39 17.76 18.92
CA VAL A 12 14.39 16.67 18.78
C VAL A 12 13.62 15.35 18.55
N ALA A 13 13.68 14.76 17.36
CA ALA A 13 14.49 13.58 17.02
C ALA A 13 14.24 12.32 17.87
N THR A 14 13.69 11.28 17.24
CA THR A 14 14.22 9.93 17.37
C THR A 14 14.04 9.21 16.05
N PHE A 15 15.16 9.03 15.36
CA PHE A 15 15.35 7.99 14.36
C PHE A 15 14.89 6.66 14.96
N PHE A 16 13.77 6.11 14.50
CA PHE A 16 13.53 4.68 14.61
C PHE A 16 14.39 3.98 13.56
N LEU A 17 15.67 3.82 13.88
CA LEU A 17 16.49 2.74 13.36
C LEU A 17 15.97 1.44 13.98
N THR A 18 14.88 0.89 13.44
CA THR A 18 14.52 -0.50 13.72
C THR A 18 15.34 -1.39 12.80
N ALA A 19 16.43 -1.87 13.39
CA ALA A 19 17.03 -3.20 13.27
C ALA A 19 16.83 -3.97 11.95
N CYS A 20 17.97 -4.31 11.34
CA CYS A 20 18.15 -5.43 10.43
C CYS A 20 17.43 -6.70 10.92
N GLY A 21 16.39 -7.09 10.18
CA GLY A 21 16.09 -8.49 9.91
C GLY A 21 15.95 -8.57 8.40
N SER A 22 16.87 -9.24 7.71
CA SER A 22 16.75 -9.57 6.29
C SER A 22 15.70 -10.68 6.09
N ASN A 23 14.55 -10.54 6.71
CA ASN A 23 13.34 -11.22 6.32
C ASN A 23 12.77 -10.36 5.21
N LYS A 24 13.13 -10.65 3.96
CA LYS A 24 12.40 -10.07 2.82
C LYS A 24 10.95 -10.51 3.02
N ASP A 25 10.09 -9.56 3.39
CA ASP A 25 8.66 -9.85 3.53
C ASP A 25 8.21 -10.48 2.21
N SER A 26 7.59 -11.65 2.30
CA SER A 26 7.11 -12.34 1.11
C SER A 26 5.96 -11.53 0.48
N LEU A 27 5.98 -11.42 -0.85
CA LEU A 27 4.88 -10.86 -1.62
C LEU A 27 3.66 -11.79 -1.70
N GLU A 28 3.82 -13.08 -1.38
CA GLU A 28 2.74 -14.05 -1.48
C GLU A 28 1.59 -13.70 -0.54
N GLY A 29 0.36 -13.63 -1.06
CA GLY A 29 -0.84 -13.38 -0.27
C GLY A 29 -1.91 -12.58 -1.02
N GLU A 30 -2.94 -12.22 -0.27
CA GLU A 30 -4.09 -11.46 -0.73
C GLU A 30 -3.99 -9.99 -0.32
N TYR A 31 -4.49 -9.10 -1.17
CA TYR A 31 -4.37 -7.66 -1.01
C TYR A 31 -5.68 -6.95 -1.35
N HIS A 32 -5.95 -5.87 -0.63
CA HIS A 32 -7.03 -4.93 -0.96
C HIS A 32 -6.44 -3.62 -1.50
N LEU A 33 -7.08 -3.09 -2.54
CA LEU A 33 -6.76 -1.78 -3.09
C LEU A 33 -7.19 -0.69 -2.10
N TYR A 34 -6.30 0.26 -1.87
CA TYR A 34 -6.62 1.55 -1.29
C TYR A 34 -6.89 2.57 -2.40
N TRP A 35 -8.01 3.27 -2.30
CA TRP A 35 -8.34 4.37 -3.20
C TRP A 35 -9.14 5.45 -2.48
N VAL A 36 -9.16 6.63 -3.10
CA VAL A 36 -9.93 7.79 -2.62
C VAL A 36 -10.94 8.16 -3.68
N ALA A 37 -12.21 8.21 -3.31
CA ALA A 37 -13.28 8.56 -4.21
C ALA A 37 -13.12 9.98 -4.74
N SER A 38 -12.98 10.13 -6.05
CA SER A 38 -12.69 11.42 -6.67
C SER A 38 -13.81 12.45 -6.51
N ASN A 39 -15.05 12.01 -6.29
CA ASN A 39 -16.23 12.86 -6.14
C ASN A 39 -16.51 13.27 -4.68
N THR A 40 -16.30 12.38 -3.70
CA THR A 40 -16.62 12.63 -2.29
C THR A 40 -15.37 12.83 -1.42
N GLY A 41 -14.20 12.40 -1.88
CA GLY A 41 -12.99 12.32 -1.08
C GLY A 41 -12.99 11.18 -0.07
N GLU A 42 -13.99 10.29 -0.11
CA GLU A 42 -14.08 9.15 0.82
C GLU A 42 -12.94 8.18 0.57
N GLU A 43 -12.27 7.76 1.65
CA GLU A 43 -11.22 6.75 1.59
C GLU A 43 -11.82 5.34 1.67
N HIS A 44 -11.27 4.44 0.85
CA HIS A 44 -11.72 3.06 0.74
C HIS A 44 -10.54 2.09 0.81
N LEU A 45 -10.81 0.94 1.42
CA LEU A 45 -9.93 -0.23 1.38
C LEU A 45 -10.82 -1.40 0.99
N ASP A 46 -10.83 -1.69 -0.30
CA ASP A 46 -11.85 -2.53 -0.89
C ASP A 46 -11.56 -4.00 -0.63
N GLY A 47 -12.19 -4.53 0.41
CA GLY A 47 -12.25 -5.97 0.65
C GLY A 47 -13.52 -6.65 0.18
N GLU A 48 -14.54 -5.87 -0.20
CA GLU A 48 -15.85 -6.39 -0.62
C GLU A 48 -16.36 -5.72 -1.92
N SER A 49 -15.91 -4.51 -2.24
CA SER A 49 -16.37 -3.69 -3.38
C SER A 49 -15.52 -3.79 -4.65
N ALA A 50 -14.22 -4.04 -4.51
CA ALA A 50 -13.29 -4.32 -5.61
C ALA A 50 -12.68 -5.71 -5.39
N GLY A 51 -12.31 -6.37 -6.49
CA GLY A 51 -11.72 -7.71 -6.43
C GLY A 51 -10.48 -7.76 -5.55
N ILE A 52 -10.23 -8.92 -4.95
CA ILE A 52 -8.99 -9.18 -4.21
C ILE A 52 -7.87 -9.42 -5.22
N MET A 53 -6.77 -8.69 -5.07
CA MET A 53 -5.54 -8.99 -5.79
C MET A 53 -4.78 -10.08 -5.04
N THR A 54 -4.35 -11.12 -5.75
CA THR A 54 -3.62 -12.25 -5.17
C THR A 54 -2.26 -12.40 -5.83
N ILE A 55 -1.23 -12.60 -5.02
CA ILE A 55 0.10 -13.03 -5.46
C ILE A 55 0.33 -14.43 -4.94
N GLU A 56 0.45 -15.39 -5.84
CA GLU A 56 0.75 -16.78 -5.52
C GLU A 56 1.70 -17.41 -6.56
N ASN A 57 2.70 -18.17 -6.12
CA ASN A 57 3.63 -18.89 -6.99
C ASN A 57 4.24 -18.01 -8.11
N SER A 58 4.71 -16.81 -7.75
CA SER A 58 5.26 -15.83 -8.70
C SER A 58 4.27 -15.37 -9.79
N MET A 59 2.97 -15.46 -9.53
CA MET A 59 1.91 -14.92 -10.38
C MET A 59 1.06 -13.93 -9.58
N MET A 60 0.81 -12.76 -10.15
CA MET A 60 -0.12 -11.76 -9.64
C MET A 60 -1.39 -11.75 -10.48
N LYS A 61 -2.55 -11.75 -9.83
CA LYS A 61 -3.87 -11.78 -10.46
C LYS A 61 -4.81 -10.77 -9.81
N GLY A 62 -5.78 -10.27 -10.59
CA GLY A 62 -6.85 -9.41 -10.05
C GLY A 62 -6.38 -8.03 -9.61
N ALA A 63 -5.33 -7.50 -10.24
CA ALA A 63 -4.95 -6.10 -10.07
C ALA A 63 -6.09 -5.19 -10.53
N ASP A 64 -6.35 -4.10 -9.82
CA ASP A 64 -7.39 -3.17 -10.25
C ASP A 64 -7.02 -2.51 -11.57
N ASN A 65 -8.03 -2.20 -12.39
CA ASN A 65 -7.88 -1.66 -13.75
C ASN A 65 -6.99 -2.48 -14.70
N ASN A 66 -6.66 -3.73 -14.35
CA ASN A 66 -5.90 -4.62 -15.21
C ASN A 66 -6.57 -6.00 -15.35
N SER A 67 -6.84 -6.42 -16.58
CA SER A 67 -7.40 -7.74 -16.85
C SER A 67 -6.35 -8.85 -16.85
N ASP A 68 -5.07 -8.49 -16.90
CA ASP A 68 -4.01 -9.42 -17.22
C ASP A 68 -3.38 -9.97 -15.93
N ASP A 69 -3.05 -11.25 -15.95
CA ASP A 69 -2.17 -11.85 -14.95
C ASP A 69 -0.72 -11.39 -15.22
N PHE A 70 0.03 -11.18 -14.16
CA PHE A 70 1.43 -10.76 -14.23
C PHE A 70 2.36 -11.83 -13.67
N ILE A 71 3.51 -12.00 -14.31
CA ILE A 71 4.63 -12.73 -13.70
C ILE A 71 5.34 -11.81 -12.72
N VAL A 72 5.70 -12.33 -11.54
CA VAL A 72 6.43 -11.60 -10.51
C VAL A 72 7.92 -11.91 -10.61
N ASP A 73 8.74 -10.90 -10.91
CA ASP A 73 10.21 -10.98 -10.83
C ASP A 73 10.67 -10.22 -9.57
N GLU A 74 10.83 -10.97 -8.47
CA GLU A 74 11.23 -10.43 -7.17
C GLU A 74 12.68 -9.95 -7.08
N GLU A 75 13.54 -10.44 -7.98
CA GLU A 75 14.94 -10.02 -8.04
C GLU A 75 15.05 -8.63 -8.66
N LYS A 76 14.31 -8.38 -9.74
CA LYS A 76 14.25 -7.08 -10.41
C LYS A 76 13.22 -6.12 -9.79
N SER A 77 12.33 -6.61 -8.93
CA SER A 77 11.21 -5.85 -8.38
C SER A 77 10.28 -5.30 -9.48
N VAL A 78 9.94 -6.15 -10.44
CA VAL A 78 9.00 -5.83 -11.53
C VAL A 78 7.90 -6.89 -11.66
N PHE A 79 6.72 -6.45 -12.09
CA PHE A 79 5.68 -7.29 -12.64
C PHE A 79 5.77 -7.29 -14.16
N ILE A 80 5.60 -8.44 -14.80
CA ILE A 80 5.77 -8.60 -16.25
C ILE A 80 4.43 -9.04 -16.84
N SER A 81 3.85 -8.22 -17.71
CA SER A 81 2.60 -8.57 -18.40
C SER A 81 2.81 -9.63 -19.48
N GLU A 82 1.73 -10.19 -20.02
CA GLU A 82 1.79 -11.17 -21.12
C GLU A 82 2.59 -10.64 -22.34
N SER A 83 2.51 -9.33 -22.61
CA SER A 83 3.28 -8.69 -23.69
C SER A 83 4.78 -8.55 -23.43
N GLY A 84 5.25 -8.94 -22.24
CA GLY A 84 6.63 -8.78 -21.79
C GLY A 84 6.99 -7.37 -21.30
N ARG A 85 5.99 -6.51 -21.09
CA ARG A 85 6.21 -5.18 -20.50
C ARG A 85 6.47 -5.32 -19.01
N GLU A 86 7.55 -4.70 -18.55
CA GLU A 86 7.91 -4.63 -17.14
C GLU A 86 7.29 -3.40 -16.47
N TYR A 87 6.76 -3.62 -15.26
CA TYR A 87 6.17 -2.60 -14.41
C TYR A 87 6.85 -2.65 -13.05
N PRO A 88 7.60 -1.61 -12.65
CA PRO A 88 8.27 -1.61 -11.36
C PRO A 88 7.25 -1.54 -10.22
N TYR A 89 7.58 -2.19 -9.11
CA TYR A 89 6.81 -2.09 -7.87
C TYR A 89 7.72 -1.81 -6.68
N THR A 90 7.12 -1.34 -5.59
CA THR A 90 7.78 -1.32 -4.27
C THR A 90 6.95 -2.09 -3.27
N TYR A 91 7.60 -2.91 -2.45
CA TYR A 91 6.94 -3.63 -1.37
C TYR A 91 7.69 -3.46 -0.06
N LYS A 92 6.95 -3.04 0.97
CA LYS A 92 7.51 -2.81 2.30
C LYS A 92 6.44 -2.92 3.37
N ASP A 93 6.73 -3.67 4.43
CA ASP A 93 5.90 -3.76 5.63
C ASP A 93 4.41 -4.09 5.34
N GLY A 94 4.15 -4.92 4.32
CA GLY A 94 2.80 -5.30 3.90
C GLY A 94 2.09 -4.34 2.96
N VAL A 95 2.77 -3.30 2.45
CA VAL A 95 2.23 -2.35 1.47
C VAL A 95 2.95 -2.54 0.13
N LEU A 96 2.17 -2.86 -0.90
CA LEU A 96 2.62 -2.96 -2.29
C LEU A 96 2.18 -1.69 -3.03
N VAL A 97 3.09 -1.08 -3.78
CA VAL A 97 2.79 0.03 -4.69
C VAL A 97 3.13 -0.40 -6.11
N PHE A 98 2.14 -0.35 -6.99
CA PHE A 98 2.22 -0.82 -8.37
C PHE A 98 1.32 0.04 -9.26
N ASP A 99 1.84 0.50 -10.39
CA ASP A 99 1.13 1.34 -11.37
C ASP A 99 0.41 2.58 -10.81
N GLY A 100 0.93 3.14 -9.71
CA GLY A 100 0.35 4.30 -9.02
C GLY A 100 -0.67 3.94 -7.93
N ASP A 101 -1.09 2.68 -7.86
CA ASP A 101 -2.01 2.15 -6.88
C ASP A 101 -1.29 1.63 -5.64
N GLN A 102 -2.00 1.66 -4.50
CA GLN A 102 -1.52 1.11 -3.24
C GLN A 102 -2.38 -0.06 -2.81
N TYR A 103 -1.74 -1.19 -2.57
CA TYR A 103 -2.36 -2.45 -2.16
C TYR A 103 -1.86 -2.82 -0.77
N TYR A 104 -2.79 -3.12 0.14
CA TYR A 104 -2.47 -3.51 1.51
C TYR A 104 -2.70 -5.00 1.69
N LYS A 105 -1.65 -5.71 2.10
CA LYS A 105 -1.68 -7.16 2.29
C LYS A 105 -2.54 -7.54 3.49
N ILE A 106 -3.54 -8.37 3.27
CA ILE A 106 -4.48 -8.81 4.30
C ILE A 106 -3.72 -9.52 5.44
N GLY A 107 -4.13 -9.24 6.68
CA GLY A 107 -3.52 -9.83 7.88
C GLY A 107 -2.24 -9.13 8.36
N THR A 108 -1.70 -8.17 7.61
CA THR A 108 -0.54 -7.37 8.06
C THR A 108 -0.94 -6.24 9.00
N LYS A 109 0.04 -5.71 9.75
CA LYS A 109 -0.17 -4.55 10.62
C LYS A 109 -0.61 -3.32 9.82
N ALA A 110 0.02 -3.05 8.68
CA ALA A 110 -0.32 -1.92 7.81
C ALA A 110 -1.80 -1.96 7.36
N TYR A 111 -2.28 -3.15 6.97
CA TYR A 111 -3.69 -3.35 6.61
C TYR A 111 -4.65 -3.01 7.76
N GLN A 112 -4.37 -3.52 8.97
CA GLN A 112 -5.22 -3.28 10.13
C GLN A 112 -5.22 -1.80 10.56
N GLU A 113 -4.08 -1.13 10.43
CA GLU A 113 -3.96 0.31 10.74
C GLU A 113 -4.73 1.16 9.73
N LYS A 114 -4.54 0.91 8.43
CA LYS A 114 -5.27 1.63 7.37
C LYS A 114 -6.79 1.42 7.47
N LYS A 115 -7.22 0.19 7.73
CA LYS A 115 -8.65 -0.10 7.94
C LYS A 115 -9.25 0.71 9.11
N LYS A 116 -8.55 0.78 10.24
CA LYS A 116 -8.99 1.56 11.41
C LYS A 116 -9.01 3.07 11.13
N GLU A 117 -8.02 3.57 10.39
CA GLU A 117 -7.95 4.97 9.99
C GLU A 117 -9.22 5.39 9.22
N ILE A 118 -9.58 4.61 8.18
CA ILE A 118 -10.79 4.83 7.38
C ILE A 118 -12.07 4.71 8.22
N GLU A 119 -12.16 3.69 9.09
CA GLU A 119 -13.33 3.51 9.97
C GLU A 119 -13.52 4.65 10.98
N ASN A 120 -12.43 5.28 11.44
CA ASN A 120 -12.51 6.41 12.36
C ASN A 120 -12.96 7.69 11.65
N GLN A 121 -12.50 7.94 10.43
CA GLN A 121 -12.92 9.10 9.63
C GLN A 121 -14.43 9.11 9.36
N LYS A 122 -15.08 7.94 9.25
CA LYS A 122 -16.53 7.82 9.02
C LYS A 122 -17.40 8.19 10.23
N LYS A 123 -16.82 8.35 11.42
CA LYS A 123 -17.55 8.62 12.66
C LYS A 123 -17.57 10.10 13.06
N ASP A 124 -16.76 10.92 12.41
CA ASP A 124 -16.64 12.37 12.63
C ASP A 124 -17.54 13.15 11.66
#